data_AF-A0A1H2J6E0-F1
#
_entry.id   AF-A0A1H2J6E0-F1
#
_cell.length_a   1.000
_cell.length_b   1.000
_cell.length_c   1.000
_cell.angle_alpha   90.00
_cell.angle_beta   90.00
_cell.angle_gamma   90.00
#
_symmetry.space_group_name_H-M   'P 1'
#
loop_
_entity.id
_entity.type
_entity.pdbx_description
1 polymer ?
#
loop_
_entity_poly.entity_id
_entity_poly.type
_entity_poly.pdbx_seq_one_letter_code
_entity_poly.pdbx_strand_id
1 'polypeptide(L)'
;MARDTGFPDADAGYDFARLRRQAERARLAQWFTRQPADVNTILPFDEVVAALGATGKTVLGLQVVEVSSIVGSVDRTKDFDRYFRPTSSRLRERWQRIAAAQRRGESVPPVQLYRVGSMHFVIDGHHRVSIAIARGLTTIDAYVTEIHTRISPEGINAPSDLILKDHRRLFLSRVPLEGSQAEAITLTDPFDYAELAENVEAWGFRLSQEVGEFLSRTEVARRWFGEEFLPVVRMARRAGIRDDLTSDAELYMWVACERYRLVRRHIWDEKVFDELRNHSLRRRR
;
A
#
# COMPACT_ATOMS: atom_id res chain seq x y z
N MET A 1 -19.85 17.96 17.95
CA MET A 1 -20.77 16.83 18.23
C MET A 1 -21.93 16.86 17.25
N ALA A 2 -22.50 15.70 16.92
CA ALA A 2 -23.78 15.64 16.22
C ALA A 2 -24.82 16.39 17.07
N ARG A 3 -25.59 17.27 16.43
CA ARG A 3 -26.72 17.91 17.11
C ARG A 3 -27.91 16.97 16.96
N ASP A 4 -28.62 16.80 18.06
CA ASP A 4 -29.88 16.07 18.10
C ASP A 4 -30.92 17.02 18.69
N THR A 5 -31.56 17.79 17.80
CA THR A 5 -32.55 18.80 18.18
C THR A 5 -33.96 18.22 18.22
N GLY A 6 -34.12 16.92 17.93
CA GLY A 6 -35.42 16.25 17.83
C GLY A 6 -36.13 16.51 16.50
N PHE A 7 -35.52 17.25 15.56
CA PHE A 7 -36.06 17.53 14.23
C PHE A 7 -35.19 16.84 13.16
N PRO A 8 -35.57 15.63 12.70
CA PRO A 8 -34.73 14.79 11.85
C PRO A 8 -34.18 15.48 10.60
N ASP A 9 -35.02 16.27 9.90
CA ASP A 9 -34.63 16.95 8.66
C ASP A 9 -33.67 18.13 8.91
N ALA A 10 -33.89 18.87 10.00
CA ALA A 10 -33.01 19.97 10.40
C ALA A 10 -31.63 19.47 10.86
N ASP A 11 -31.62 18.40 11.65
CA ASP A 11 -30.38 17.75 12.11
C ASP A 11 -29.59 17.13 10.95
N ALA A 12 -30.28 16.46 10.02
CA ALA A 12 -29.69 15.99 8.78
C ALA A 12 -29.10 17.16 7.95
N GLY A 13 -29.80 18.29 7.88
CA GLY A 13 -29.33 19.48 7.21
C GLY A 13 -28.04 20.06 7.80
N TYR A 14 -27.99 20.15 9.12
CA TYR A 14 -26.84 20.64 9.86
C TYR A 14 -25.62 19.73 9.72
N ASP A 15 -25.82 18.41 9.81
CA ASP A 15 -24.75 17.43 9.66
C ASP A 15 -24.09 17.48 8.28
N PHE A 16 -24.90 17.53 7.21
CA PHE A 16 -24.37 17.67 5.86
C PHE A 16 -23.52 18.94 5.70
N ALA A 17 -24.02 20.07 6.22
CA ALA A 17 -23.28 21.33 6.18
C ALA A 17 -21.98 21.27 7.00
N ARG A 18 -21.99 20.56 8.14
CA ARG A 18 -20.79 20.31 8.96
C ARG A 18 -19.74 19.52 8.19
N LEU A 19 -20.12 18.38 7.59
CA LEU A 19 -19.19 17.55 6.81
C LEU A 19 -18.63 18.30 5.60
N ARG A 20 -19.45 19.06 4.88
CA ARG A 20 -18.98 19.92 3.76
C ARG A 20 -17.92 20.93 4.23
N ARG A 21 -18.18 21.64 5.34
CA ARG A 21 -17.19 22.57 5.91
C ARG A 21 -15.90 21.87 6.32
N GLN A 22 -15.97 20.67 6.86
CA GLN A 22 -14.78 19.88 7.20
C GLN A 22 -13.99 19.46 5.95
N ALA A 23 -14.67 19.03 4.89
CA ALA A 23 -14.03 18.69 3.61
C ALA A 23 -13.31 19.89 2.99
N GLU A 24 -13.95 21.07 2.94
CA GLU A 24 -13.31 22.29 2.41
C GLU A 24 -12.12 22.72 3.28
N ARG A 25 -12.23 22.62 4.61
CA ARG A 25 -11.09 22.89 5.52
C ARG A 25 -9.92 21.94 5.30
N ALA A 26 -10.19 20.65 5.06
CA ALA A 26 -9.14 19.67 4.80
C ALA A 26 -8.42 19.96 3.48
N ARG A 27 -9.14 20.38 2.43
CA ARG A 27 -8.55 20.83 1.16
C ARG A 27 -7.67 22.07 1.34
N LEU A 28 -8.14 23.05 2.10
CA LEU A 28 -7.34 24.24 2.41
C LEU A 28 -6.09 23.88 3.21
N ALA A 29 -6.23 23.05 4.25
CA ALA A 29 -5.10 22.58 5.04
C ALA A 29 -4.06 21.88 4.16
N GLN A 30 -4.50 20.97 3.28
CA GLN A 30 -3.63 20.28 2.32
C GLN A 30 -2.84 21.24 1.43
N TRP A 31 -3.50 22.30 0.93
CA TRP A 31 -2.85 23.35 0.15
C TRP A 31 -1.79 24.11 0.96
N PHE A 32 -2.12 24.51 2.20
CA PHE A 32 -1.18 25.20 3.09
C PHE A 32 0.00 24.32 3.52
N THR A 33 -0.23 23.04 3.79
CA THR A 33 0.80 22.10 4.26
C THR A 33 1.62 21.48 3.12
N ARG A 34 1.32 21.81 1.85
CA ARG A 34 1.92 21.19 0.65
C ARG A 34 1.90 19.66 0.69
N GLN A 35 0.85 19.09 1.28
CA GLN A 35 0.70 17.63 1.31
C GLN A 35 0.39 17.12 -0.11
N PRO A 36 0.83 15.90 -0.46
CA PRO A 36 0.48 15.30 -1.75
C PRO A 36 -1.04 15.30 -1.98
N ALA A 37 -1.44 15.59 -3.22
CA ALA A 37 -2.85 15.81 -3.59
C ALA A 37 -3.75 14.59 -3.31
N ASP A 38 -3.16 13.40 -3.29
CA ASP A 38 -3.80 12.10 -3.19
C ASP A 38 -4.09 11.64 -1.74
N VAL A 39 -3.49 12.27 -0.72
CA VAL A 39 -3.69 11.89 0.70
C VAL A 39 -5.14 12.02 1.15
N ASN A 40 -5.88 13.01 0.64
CA ASN A 40 -7.31 13.17 0.94
C ASN A 40 -8.23 12.47 -0.07
N THR A 41 -7.66 11.78 -1.05
CA THR A 41 -8.42 11.06 -2.06
C THR A 41 -8.79 9.69 -1.50
N ILE A 42 -10.03 9.29 -1.74
CA ILE A 42 -10.52 7.96 -1.40
C ILE A 42 -9.79 6.91 -2.22
N LEU A 43 -9.39 5.80 -1.59
CA LEU A 43 -8.62 4.76 -2.27
C LEU A 43 -9.48 4.04 -3.32
N PRO A 44 -9.07 4.04 -4.60
CA PRO A 44 -9.74 3.28 -5.65
C PRO A 44 -9.48 1.78 -5.47
N PHE A 45 -10.54 0.99 -5.31
CA PHE A 45 -10.45 -0.45 -5.09
C PHE A 45 -9.71 -1.18 -6.23
N ASP A 46 -10.01 -0.84 -7.48
CA ASP A 46 -9.44 -1.54 -8.65
C ASP A 46 -7.92 -1.35 -8.72
N GLU A 47 -7.41 -0.16 -8.42
CA GLU A 47 -5.96 0.11 -8.40
C GLU A 47 -5.28 -0.63 -7.24
N VAL A 48 -5.91 -0.68 -6.07
CA VAL A 48 -5.40 -1.45 -4.91
C VAL A 48 -5.29 -2.93 -5.25
N VAL A 49 -6.34 -3.51 -5.83
CA VAL A 49 -6.35 -4.93 -6.19
C VAL A 49 -5.38 -5.24 -7.32
N ALA A 50 -5.21 -4.34 -8.29
CA ALA A 50 -4.21 -4.49 -9.35
C ALA A 50 -2.78 -4.46 -8.77
N ALA A 51 -2.47 -3.48 -7.92
CA ALA A 51 -1.16 -3.32 -7.30
C ALA A 51 -0.80 -4.51 -6.39
N LEU A 52 -1.76 -5.02 -5.63
CA LEU A 52 -1.55 -6.15 -4.71
C LEU A 52 -1.66 -7.53 -5.38
N GLY A 53 -2.33 -7.61 -6.52
CA GLY A 53 -2.56 -8.81 -7.31
C GLY A 53 -3.59 -9.74 -6.67
N ALA A 54 -4.86 -9.58 -7.03
CA ALA A 54 -5.94 -10.49 -6.60
C ALA A 54 -5.64 -11.96 -6.96
N THR A 55 -5.88 -12.86 -6.01
CA THR A 55 -5.73 -14.32 -6.15
C THR A 55 -7.05 -15.07 -5.95
N GLY A 56 -8.04 -14.46 -5.30
CA GLY A 56 -9.34 -15.08 -5.06
C GLY A 56 -10.28 -14.19 -4.26
N LYS A 57 -11.46 -14.72 -3.94
CA LYS A 57 -12.46 -14.05 -3.09
C LYS A 57 -13.25 -15.03 -2.22
N THR A 58 -13.69 -14.57 -1.05
CA THR A 58 -14.52 -15.33 -0.10
C THR A 58 -15.68 -14.47 0.39
N VAL A 59 -16.91 -14.99 0.32
CA VAL A 59 -18.09 -14.29 0.83
C VAL A 59 -18.21 -14.53 2.33
N LEU A 60 -18.16 -13.48 3.15
CA LEU A 60 -18.24 -13.55 4.62
C LEU A 60 -19.66 -13.29 5.15
N GLY A 61 -20.56 -12.82 4.30
CA GLY A 61 -21.95 -12.52 4.68
C GLY A 61 -22.07 -11.26 5.52
N LEU A 62 -23.09 -11.21 6.38
CA LEU A 62 -23.37 -10.05 7.24
C LEU A 62 -22.38 -9.99 8.41
N GLN A 63 -21.73 -8.84 8.57
CA GLN A 63 -20.70 -8.57 9.58
C GLN A 63 -20.89 -7.17 10.17
N VAL A 64 -20.48 -6.99 11.42
CA VAL A 64 -20.34 -5.66 12.03
C VAL A 64 -18.93 -5.17 11.75
N VAL A 65 -18.81 -4.04 11.06
CA VAL A 65 -17.52 -3.50 10.59
C VAL A 65 -17.21 -2.17 11.26
N GLU A 66 -15.96 -1.99 11.67
CA GLU A 66 -15.44 -0.71 12.16
C GLU A 66 -15.44 0.33 11.03
N VAL A 67 -16.12 1.45 11.25
CA VAL A 67 -16.25 2.55 10.28
C VAL A 67 -14.87 3.12 9.91
N SER A 68 -13.93 3.12 10.85
CA SER A 68 -12.54 3.57 10.65
C SER A 68 -11.75 2.71 9.67
N SER A 69 -12.15 1.46 9.46
CA SER A 69 -11.51 0.55 8.51
C SER A 69 -11.98 0.75 7.06
N ILE A 70 -13.03 1.56 6.84
CA ILE A 70 -13.56 1.87 5.51
C ILE A 70 -12.76 3.02 4.91
N VAL A 71 -11.90 2.70 3.94
CA VAL A 71 -10.87 3.64 3.41
C VAL A 71 -11.02 3.95 1.93
N GLY A 72 -11.85 3.18 1.21
CA GLY A 72 -11.89 3.22 -0.24
C GLY A 72 -13.25 2.93 -0.85
N SER A 73 -13.34 3.04 -2.18
CA SER A 73 -14.57 2.83 -2.94
C SER A 73 -14.30 2.08 -4.24
N VAL A 74 -15.30 1.35 -4.71
CA VAL A 74 -15.29 0.72 -6.03
C VAL A 74 -15.65 1.72 -7.14
N ASP A 75 -16.73 2.50 -7.03
CA ASP A 75 -17.29 3.24 -8.17
C ASP A 75 -17.59 4.75 -7.96
N ARG A 76 -17.22 5.35 -6.81
CA ARG A 76 -17.56 6.74 -6.44
C ARG A 76 -16.41 7.55 -5.85
N THR A 77 -15.26 7.54 -6.52
CA THR A 77 -14.05 8.19 -6.00
C THR A 77 -14.11 9.73 -5.98
N LYS A 78 -15.06 10.35 -6.70
CA LYS A 78 -15.16 11.82 -6.84
C LYS A 78 -16.22 12.45 -5.94
N ASP A 79 -17.20 11.68 -5.49
CA ASP A 79 -18.35 12.15 -4.70
C ASP A 79 -18.01 12.35 -3.22
N PHE A 80 -16.99 11.66 -2.75
CA PHE A 80 -16.56 11.61 -1.36
C PHE A 80 -15.05 11.73 -1.27
N ASP A 81 -14.55 12.34 -0.20
CA ASP A 81 -13.13 12.30 0.13
C ASP A 81 -12.76 11.04 0.93
N ARG A 82 -11.48 10.90 1.30
CA ARG A 82 -10.96 9.77 2.10
C ARG A 82 -11.78 9.44 3.35
N TYR A 83 -12.36 10.44 3.99
CA TYR A 83 -13.15 10.28 5.22
C TYR A 83 -14.65 10.20 4.94
N PHE A 84 -15.03 9.86 3.71
CA PHE A 84 -16.40 9.80 3.22
C PHE A 84 -17.20 11.09 3.47
N ARG A 85 -16.52 12.26 3.47
CA ARG A 85 -17.20 13.55 3.54
C ARG A 85 -17.65 13.95 2.13
N PRO A 86 -18.90 14.40 1.95
CA PRO A 86 -19.39 14.80 0.63
C PRO A 86 -18.54 15.92 0.02
N THR A 87 -18.11 15.75 -1.22
CA THR A 87 -17.30 16.74 -1.95
C THR A 87 -18.15 17.70 -2.78
N SER A 88 -19.41 17.36 -3.01
CA SER A 88 -20.35 18.10 -3.87
C SER A 88 -21.69 18.36 -3.19
N SER A 89 -22.30 19.51 -3.48
CA SER A 89 -23.64 19.88 -3.01
C SER A 89 -24.75 19.04 -3.64
N ARG A 90 -24.51 18.44 -4.82
CA ARG A 90 -25.47 17.55 -5.51
C ARG A 90 -25.93 16.37 -4.65
N LEU A 91 -25.08 15.94 -3.71
CA LEU A 91 -25.36 14.81 -2.81
C LEU A 91 -26.32 15.18 -1.67
N ARG A 92 -26.57 16.47 -1.44
CA ARG A 92 -27.29 16.99 -0.26
C ARG A 92 -28.66 16.35 -0.09
N GLU A 93 -29.49 16.39 -1.12
CA GLU A 93 -30.90 16.00 -1.02
C GLU A 93 -31.04 14.51 -0.65
N ARG A 94 -30.32 13.64 -1.37
CA ARG A 94 -30.31 12.20 -1.08
C ARG A 94 -29.69 11.88 0.27
N TRP A 95 -28.58 12.55 0.61
CA TRP A 95 -27.91 12.37 1.89
C TRP A 95 -28.83 12.74 3.06
N GLN A 96 -29.49 13.89 2.99
CA GLN A 96 -30.40 14.36 4.05
C GLN A 96 -31.60 13.43 4.21
N ARG A 97 -32.20 12.99 3.11
CA ARG A 97 -33.34 12.07 3.12
C ARG A 97 -33.02 10.76 3.86
N ILE A 98 -31.86 10.17 3.55
CA ILE A 98 -31.40 8.93 4.22
C ILE A 98 -31.07 9.20 5.69
N ALA A 99 -30.40 10.31 5.99
CA ALA A 99 -30.03 10.67 7.35
C ALA A 99 -31.25 10.95 8.25
N ALA A 100 -32.32 11.52 7.69
CA ALA A 100 -33.57 11.75 8.38
C ALA A 100 -34.36 10.45 8.59
N ALA A 101 -34.41 9.58 7.57
CA ALA A 101 -35.01 8.25 7.68
C ALA A 101 -34.37 7.42 8.82
N GLN A 102 -33.05 7.39 8.88
CA GLN A 102 -32.33 6.67 9.93
C GLN A 102 -32.57 7.25 11.34
N ARG A 103 -32.86 8.56 11.45
CA ARG A 103 -33.25 9.19 12.73
C ARG A 103 -34.68 8.86 13.15
N ARG A 104 -35.58 8.66 12.17
CA ARG A 104 -36.96 8.22 12.42
C ARG A 104 -37.07 6.75 12.81
N GLY A 105 -35.94 6.03 12.95
CA GLY A 105 -35.92 4.61 13.27
C GLY A 105 -36.30 3.71 12.09
N GLU A 106 -36.32 4.25 10.86
CA GLU A 106 -36.56 3.45 9.67
C GLU A 106 -35.40 2.46 9.47
N SER A 107 -35.74 1.20 9.17
CA SER A 107 -34.74 0.19 8.85
C SER A 107 -34.01 0.56 7.57
N VAL A 108 -32.69 0.76 7.67
CA VAL A 108 -31.82 1.00 6.53
C VAL A 108 -31.06 -0.29 6.19
N PRO A 109 -30.95 -0.67 4.90
CA PRO A 109 -30.25 -1.88 4.55
C PRO A 109 -28.75 -1.76 4.93
N PRO A 110 -28.10 -2.87 5.31
CA PRO A 110 -26.64 -2.93 5.48
C PRO A 110 -25.89 -2.42 4.25
N VAL A 111 -24.66 -1.94 4.46
CA VAL A 111 -23.78 -1.55 3.35
C VAL A 111 -23.15 -2.78 2.69
N GLN A 112 -22.60 -2.63 1.49
CA GLN A 112 -21.88 -3.72 0.81
C GLN A 112 -20.41 -3.33 0.68
N LEU A 113 -19.52 -4.18 1.18
CA LEU A 113 -18.09 -3.90 1.27
C LEU A 113 -17.26 -5.03 0.66
N TYR A 114 -16.18 -4.66 -0.03
CA TYR A 114 -15.03 -5.54 -0.19
C TYR A 114 -14.06 -5.36 0.97
N ARG A 115 -13.44 -6.45 1.42
CA ARG A 115 -12.33 -6.44 2.39
C ARG A 115 -11.03 -6.85 1.71
N VAL A 116 -9.97 -6.07 1.91
CA VAL A 116 -8.59 -6.41 1.50
C VAL A 116 -7.69 -6.24 2.73
N GLY A 117 -7.30 -7.35 3.36
CA GLY A 117 -6.63 -7.32 4.67
C GLY A 117 -7.49 -6.60 5.72
N SER A 118 -6.95 -5.54 6.31
CA SER A 118 -7.65 -4.70 7.30
C SER A 118 -8.49 -3.57 6.69
N MET A 119 -8.42 -3.36 5.37
CA MET A 119 -9.09 -2.27 4.67
C MET A 119 -10.43 -2.70 4.09
N HIS A 120 -11.43 -1.82 4.17
CA HIS A 120 -12.74 -2.01 3.56
C HIS A 120 -13.01 -0.98 2.47
N PHE A 121 -13.64 -1.44 1.39
CA PHE A 121 -13.97 -0.67 0.19
C PHE A 121 -15.47 -0.72 -0.06
N VAL A 122 -16.10 0.44 -0.19
CA VAL A 122 -17.54 0.52 -0.39
C VAL A 122 -17.92 0.17 -1.83
N ILE A 123 -18.73 -0.87 -1.97
CA ILE A 123 -19.40 -1.27 -3.21
C ILE A 123 -20.72 -0.49 -3.30
N ASP A 124 -21.52 -0.53 -2.22
CA ASP A 124 -22.79 0.20 -2.13
C ASP A 124 -23.00 0.76 -0.70
N GLY A 125 -23.65 1.92 -0.62
CA GLY A 125 -23.99 2.56 0.64
C GLY A 125 -23.09 3.70 1.09
N HIS A 126 -22.38 4.39 0.20
CA HIS A 126 -21.51 5.53 0.52
C HIS A 126 -22.18 6.60 1.37
N HIS A 127 -23.44 6.93 1.08
CA HIS A 127 -24.20 7.87 1.90
C HIS A 127 -24.39 7.36 3.33
N ARG A 128 -24.69 6.06 3.53
CA ARG A 128 -24.86 5.46 4.87
C ARG A 128 -23.56 5.46 5.66
N VAL A 129 -22.43 5.16 5.02
CA VAL A 129 -21.09 5.29 5.64
C VAL A 129 -20.83 6.74 6.05
N SER A 130 -21.07 7.69 5.13
CA SER A 130 -20.93 9.13 5.40
C SER A 130 -21.80 9.60 6.57
N ILE A 131 -23.04 9.10 6.67
CA ILE A 131 -23.97 9.41 7.76
C ILE A 131 -23.50 8.79 9.08
N ALA A 132 -23.03 7.53 9.07
CA ALA A 132 -22.47 6.88 10.25
C ALA A 132 -21.30 7.69 10.83
N ILE A 133 -20.39 8.16 9.98
CA ILE A 133 -19.29 9.07 10.35
C ILE A 133 -19.82 10.40 10.89
N ALA A 134 -20.81 11.01 10.24
CA ALA A 134 -21.40 12.27 10.69
C ALA A 134 -21.97 12.17 12.11
N ARG A 135 -22.57 11.02 12.42
CA ARG A 135 -23.18 10.68 13.71
C ARG A 135 -22.17 10.20 14.74
N GLY A 136 -20.92 9.95 14.36
CA GLY A 136 -19.89 9.43 15.25
C GLY A 136 -20.11 7.97 15.64
N LEU A 137 -20.76 7.19 14.79
CA LEU A 137 -20.86 5.73 14.99
C LEU A 137 -19.49 5.11 14.76
N THR A 138 -19.12 4.16 15.61
CA THR A 138 -17.86 3.40 15.50
C THR A 138 -18.02 2.21 14.57
N THR A 139 -19.21 1.61 14.51
CA THR A 139 -19.50 0.41 13.73
C THR A 139 -20.66 0.60 12.76
N ILE A 140 -20.73 -0.26 11.74
CA ILE A 140 -21.81 -0.32 10.76
C ILE A 140 -22.02 -1.77 10.28
N ASP A 141 -23.28 -2.15 10.07
CA ASP A 141 -23.62 -3.46 9.51
C ASP A 141 -23.34 -3.50 8.00
N ALA A 142 -22.64 -4.55 7.57
CA ALA A 142 -22.19 -4.70 6.19
C ALA A 142 -22.25 -6.15 5.71
N TYR A 143 -22.63 -6.35 4.44
CA TYR A 143 -22.30 -7.57 3.72
C TYR A 143 -20.87 -7.47 3.19
N VAL A 144 -20.01 -8.39 3.62
CA VAL A 144 -18.58 -8.36 3.32
C VAL A 144 -18.19 -9.50 2.38
N THR A 145 -17.45 -9.16 1.32
CA THR A 145 -16.71 -10.12 0.50
C THR A 145 -15.22 -9.84 0.64
N GLU A 146 -14.47 -10.80 1.15
CA GLU A 146 -13.02 -10.71 1.24
C GLU A 146 -12.36 -11.01 -0.09
N ILE A 147 -11.33 -10.23 -0.41
CA ILE A 147 -10.49 -10.36 -1.60
C ILE A 147 -9.09 -10.75 -1.15
N HIS A 148 -8.61 -11.89 -1.65
CA HIS A 148 -7.28 -12.41 -1.36
C HIS A 148 -6.27 -11.79 -2.32
N THR A 149 -5.11 -11.36 -1.80
CA THR A 149 -4.04 -10.73 -2.58
C THR A 149 -2.73 -11.49 -2.47
N ARG A 150 -1.86 -11.35 -3.48
CA ARG A 150 -0.55 -12.01 -3.52
C ARG A 150 0.44 -11.40 -2.54
N ILE A 151 0.40 -10.08 -2.39
CA ILE A 151 1.24 -9.35 -1.43
C ILE A 151 0.39 -8.68 -0.35
N SER A 152 1.04 -8.39 0.77
CA SER A 152 0.43 -7.80 1.95
C SER A 152 -0.14 -6.39 1.66
N PRO A 153 -1.40 -6.11 2.06
CA PRO A 153 -2.04 -4.80 1.89
C PRO A 153 -1.59 -3.75 2.92
N GLU A 154 -0.89 -4.13 3.97
CA GLU A 154 -0.44 -3.24 5.04
C GLU A 154 0.45 -2.11 4.52
N GLY A 155 0.32 -0.92 5.09
CA GLY A 155 1.12 0.26 4.73
C GLY A 155 0.57 1.06 3.55
N ILE A 156 -0.53 0.66 2.92
CA ILE A 156 -1.22 1.49 1.92
C ILE A 156 -1.99 2.59 2.66
N ASN A 157 -1.51 3.82 2.52
CA ASN A 157 -2.17 5.01 3.03
C ASN A 157 -2.68 5.89 1.90
N ALA A 158 -2.00 5.99 0.77
CA ALA A 158 -2.42 6.83 -0.35
C ALA A 158 -2.29 6.07 -1.68
N PRO A 159 -2.94 6.54 -2.77
CA PRO A 159 -2.74 6.00 -4.10
C PRO A 159 -1.27 5.93 -4.53
N SER A 160 -0.44 6.90 -4.11
CA SER A 160 1.01 6.89 -4.37
C SER A 160 1.74 5.66 -3.81
N ASP A 161 1.28 5.09 -2.69
CA ASP A 161 1.88 3.87 -2.11
C ASP A 161 1.68 2.63 -2.99
N LEU A 162 0.70 2.67 -3.90
CA LEU A 162 0.38 1.56 -4.80
C LEU A 162 1.48 1.32 -5.82
N ILE A 163 2.24 2.35 -6.21
CA ILE A 163 3.35 2.21 -7.16
C ILE A 163 4.43 1.31 -6.55
N LEU A 164 4.81 1.55 -5.30
CA LEU A 164 5.80 0.73 -4.59
C LEU A 164 5.31 -0.72 -4.43
N LYS A 165 4.03 -0.90 -4.08
CA LYS A 165 3.41 -2.22 -3.94
C LYS A 165 3.39 -2.98 -5.27
N ASP A 166 3.05 -2.31 -6.36
CA ASP A 166 2.99 -2.89 -7.70
C ASP A 166 4.38 -3.37 -8.16
N HIS A 167 5.40 -2.52 -8.01
CA HIS A 167 6.79 -2.88 -8.31
C HIS A 167 7.28 -4.06 -7.47
N ARG A 168 6.98 -4.08 -6.17
CA ARG A 168 7.31 -5.22 -5.30
C ARG A 168 6.59 -6.50 -5.73
N ARG A 169 5.31 -6.42 -6.10
CA ARG A 169 4.53 -7.57 -6.62
C ARG A 169 5.15 -8.11 -7.91
N LEU A 170 5.53 -7.23 -8.84
CA LEU A 170 6.19 -7.62 -10.09
C LEU A 170 7.55 -8.27 -9.81
N PHE A 171 8.35 -7.73 -8.90
CA PHE A 171 9.59 -8.36 -8.44
C PHE A 171 9.35 -9.78 -7.92
N LEU A 172 8.41 -9.99 -6.99
CA LEU A 172 8.12 -11.32 -6.45
C LEU A 172 7.53 -12.29 -7.48
N SER A 173 6.98 -11.79 -8.59
CA SER A 173 6.57 -12.66 -9.71
C SER A 173 7.75 -13.14 -10.57
N ARG A 174 8.83 -12.36 -10.61
CA ARG A 174 10.07 -12.66 -11.35
C ARG A 174 11.04 -13.47 -10.50
N VAL A 175 11.17 -13.10 -9.23
CA VAL A 175 12.03 -13.69 -8.21
C VAL A 175 11.14 -14.19 -7.07
N PRO A 176 10.63 -15.42 -7.14
CA PRO A 176 9.62 -15.94 -6.19
C PRO A 176 10.26 -16.32 -4.85
N LEU A 177 10.61 -15.31 -4.06
CA LEU A 177 11.03 -15.45 -2.67
C LEU A 177 9.80 -15.64 -1.78
N GLU A 178 9.97 -16.40 -0.70
CA GLU A 178 8.88 -16.72 0.23
C GLU A 178 9.24 -16.38 1.68
N GLY A 179 8.21 -16.11 2.49
CA GLY A 179 8.34 -15.84 3.93
C GLY A 179 9.40 -14.79 4.25
N SER A 180 10.31 -15.14 5.18
CA SER A 180 11.38 -14.26 5.65
C SER A 180 12.33 -13.79 4.53
N GLN A 181 12.46 -14.54 3.43
CA GLN A 181 13.28 -14.11 2.30
C GLN A 181 12.65 -12.91 1.59
N ALA A 182 11.34 -12.96 1.36
CA ALA A 182 10.61 -11.86 0.73
C ALA A 182 10.51 -10.64 1.65
N GLU A 183 10.41 -10.83 2.96
CA GLU A 183 10.38 -9.76 3.96
C GLU A 183 11.72 -9.03 4.07
N ALA A 184 12.84 -9.76 3.94
CA ALA A 184 14.18 -9.18 3.92
C ALA A 184 14.41 -8.25 2.72
N ILE A 185 13.66 -8.43 1.62
CA ILE A 185 13.74 -7.58 0.44
C ILE A 185 12.69 -6.47 0.52
N THR A 186 13.08 -5.38 1.19
CA THR A 186 12.32 -4.13 1.29
C THR A 186 13.15 -2.97 0.79
N LEU A 187 12.70 -2.38 -0.32
CA LEU A 187 13.30 -1.21 -0.96
C LEU A 187 12.32 -0.03 -0.88
N THR A 188 12.85 1.19 -0.75
CA THR A 188 12.07 2.42 -0.70
C THR A 188 11.77 3.00 -2.08
N ASP A 189 12.68 2.85 -3.04
CA ASP A 189 12.45 3.25 -4.44
C ASP A 189 11.75 2.13 -5.23
N PRO A 190 10.60 2.40 -5.88
CA PRO A 190 9.93 1.42 -6.73
C PRO A 190 10.81 0.87 -7.85
N PHE A 191 11.67 1.69 -8.47
CA PHE A 191 12.47 1.29 -9.62
C PHE A 191 13.56 0.27 -9.23
N ASP A 192 14.10 0.36 -8.01
CA ASP A 192 15.11 -0.58 -7.50
C ASP A 192 14.62 -2.04 -7.51
N TYR A 193 13.32 -2.29 -7.36
CA TYR A 193 12.75 -3.64 -7.48
C TYR A 193 12.91 -4.21 -8.90
N ALA A 194 12.77 -3.37 -9.93
CA ALA A 194 12.94 -3.79 -11.32
C ALA A 194 14.42 -4.08 -11.61
N GLU A 195 15.32 -3.19 -11.18
CA GLU A 195 16.77 -3.38 -11.31
C GLU A 195 17.24 -4.64 -10.55
N LEU A 196 16.74 -4.85 -9.33
CA LEU A 196 17.08 -6.04 -8.56
C LEU A 196 16.61 -7.32 -9.27
N ALA A 197 15.39 -7.34 -9.81
CA ALA A 197 14.89 -8.51 -10.55
C ALA A 197 15.80 -8.86 -11.74
N GLU A 198 16.20 -7.87 -12.53
CA GLU A 198 17.12 -8.06 -13.66
C GLU A 198 18.49 -8.57 -13.21
N ASN A 199 19.02 -8.02 -12.12
CA ASN A 199 20.28 -8.47 -11.52
C ASN A 199 20.22 -9.94 -11.07
N VAL A 200 19.12 -10.36 -10.45
CA VAL A 200 18.92 -11.74 -10.01
C VAL A 200 18.76 -12.69 -11.19
N GLU A 201 17.98 -12.31 -12.21
CA GLU A 201 17.82 -13.11 -13.43
C GLU A 201 19.16 -13.29 -14.17
N ALA A 202 19.96 -12.22 -14.28
CA ALA A 202 21.29 -12.29 -14.87
C ALA A 202 22.24 -13.16 -14.04
N TRP A 203 22.16 -13.10 -12.71
CA TRP A 203 22.91 -13.99 -11.81
C TRP A 203 22.51 -15.45 -11.99
N GLY A 204 21.20 -15.74 -12.05
CA GLY A 204 20.67 -17.08 -12.26
C GLY A 204 21.04 -17.66 -13.62
N PHE A 205 21.05 -16.83 -14.66
CA PHE A 205 21.51 -17.24 -15.99
C PHE A 205 22.99 -17.65 -15.96
N ARG A 206 23.88 -16.85 -15.37
CA ARG A 206 25.31 -17.21 -15.25
C ARG A 206 25.50 -18.51 -14.46
N LEU A 207 24.79 -18.65 -13.34
CA LEU A 207 24.84 -19.87 -12.55
C LEU A 207 24.35 -21.10 -13.34
N SER A 208 23.28 -20.96 -14.12
CA SER A 208 22.77 -22.05 -14.98
C SER A 208 23.82 -22.48 -16.00
N GLN A 209 24.57 -21.54 -16.58
CA GLN A 209 25.68 -21.83 -17.50
C GLN A 209 26.84 -22.55 -16.81
N GLU A 210 27.17 -22.19 -15.57
CA GLU A 210 28.23 -22.82 -14.78
C GLU A 210 27.88 -24.25 -14.36
N VAL A 211 26.62 -24.48 -13.96
CA VAL A 211 26.11 -25.81 -13.58
C VAL A 211 25.90 -26.69 -14.83
N GLY A 212 25.63 -26.08 -15.99
CA GLY A 212 25.34 -26.79 -17.23
C GLY A 212 23.90 -27.29 -17.35
N GLU A 213 22.99 -26.78 -16.51
CA GLU A 213 21.58 -27.16 -16.47
C GLU A 213 20.68 -25.93 -16.34
N PHE A 214 19.44 -26.04 -16.82
CA PHE A 214 18.46 -24.98 -16.67
C PHE A 214 17.92 -24.92 -15.24
N LEU A 215 18.07 -23.77 -14.58
CA LEU A 215 17.50 -23.54 -13.25
C LEU A 215 16.14 -22.83 -13.33
N SER A 216 15.17 -23.33 -12.56
CA SER A 216 13.87 -22.68 -12.42
C SER A 216 13.97 -21.35 -11.68
N ARG A 217 12.99 -20.45 -11.85
CA ARG A 217 12.96 -19.16 -11.13
C ARG A 217 12.98 -19.33 -9.61
N THR A 218 12.26 -20.32 -9.10
CA THR A 218 12.24 -20.67 -7.66
C THR A 218 13.61 -21.09 -7.18
N GLU A 219 14.31 -21.92 -7.95
CA GLU A 219 15.65 -22.36 -7.59
C GLU A 219 16.67 -21.22 -7.66
N VAL A 220 16.61 -20.39 -8.71
CA VAL A 220 17.44 -19.19 -8.83
C VAL A 220 17.21 -18.24 -7.66
N ALA A 221 15.97 -17.95 -7.30
CA ALA A 221 15.63 -17.04 -6.20
C ALA A 221 16.18 -17.56 -4.86
N ARG A 222 15.96 -18.84 -4.56
CA ARG A 222 16.44 -19.51 -3.35
C ARG A 222 17.97 -19.48 -3.25
N ARG A 223 18.66 -19.85 -4.34
CA ARG A 223 20.13 -19.88 -4.38
C ARG A 223 20.71 -18.48 -4.33
N TRP A 224 20.18 -17.53 -5.09
CA TRP A 224 20.63 -16.13 -5.04
C TRP A 224 20.56 -15.58 -3.61
N PHE A 225 19.43 -15.80 -2.93
CA PHE A 225 19.25 -15.30 -1.57
C PHE A 225 20.30 -15.88 -0.60
N GLY A 226 20.54 -17.19 -0.68
CA GLY A 226 21.46 -17.89 0.22
C GLY A 226 22.95 -17.75 -0.11
N GLU A 227 23.29 -17.72 -1.39
CA GLU A 227 24.67 -17.84 -1.90
C GLU A 227 25.27 -16.48 -2.30
N GLU A 228 24.46 -15.48 -2.63
CA GLU A 228 24.93 -14.15 -3.02
C GLU A 228 24.45 -13.08 -2.02
N PHE A 229 23.14 -12.89 -1.87
CA PHE A 229 22.56 -11.79 -1.08
C PHE A 229 23.04 -11.80 0.37
N LEU A 230 22.77 -12.89 1.10
CA LEU A 230 23.13 -12.98 2.52
C LEU A 230 24.65 -12.90 2.77
N PRO A 231 25.53 -13.61 2.04
CA PRO A 231 26.97 -13.46 2.20
C PRO A 231 27.46 -12.03 1.96
N VAL A 232 27.03 -11.40 0.86
CA VAL A 232 27.45 -10.04 0.48
C VAL A 232 27.02 -9.02 1.53
N VAL A 233 25.76 -9.08 1.97
CA VAL A 233 25.26 -8.20 3.03
C VAL A 233 26.07 -8.37 4.31
N ARG A 234 26.32 -9.61 4.77
CA ARG A 234 27.12 -9.86 5.97
C ARG A 234 28.54 -9.32 5.86
N MET A 235 29.18 -9.47 4.71
CA MET A 235 30.52 -8.95 4.47
C MET A 235 30.53 -7.41 4.48
N ALA A 236 29.58 -6.78 3.79
CA ALA A 236 29.44 -5.32 3.76
C ALA A 236 29.21 -4.73 5.16
N ARG A 237 28.32 -5.35 5.96
CA ARG A 237 28.06 -4.96 7.36
C ARG A 237 29.30 -5.08 8.23
N ARG A 238 30.04 -6.19 8.13
CA ARG A 238 31.31 -6.37 8.88
C ARG A 238 32.38 -5.36 8.48
N ALA A 239 32.39 -4.94 7.22
CA ALA A 239 33.33 -3.95 6.71
C ALA A 239 32.92 -2.49 7.00
N GLY A 240 31.77 -2.25 7.62
CA GLY A 240 31.25 -0.89 7.89
C GLY A 240 30.86 -0.13 6.63
N ILE A 241 30.50 -0.84 5.56
CA ILE A 241 30.11 -0.21 4.29
C ILE A 241 28.68 0.32 4.43
N ARG A 242 28.51 1.63 4.24
CA ARG A 242 27.20 2.31 4.29
C ARG A 242 26.41 1.98 5.56
N ASP A 243 27.03 2.16 6.73
CA ASP A 243 26.36 2.01 8.03
C ASP A 243 25.12 2.90 8.22
N ASP A 244 24.94 3.91 7.37
CA ASP A 244 23.73 4.74 7.31
C ASP A 244 22.51 4.00 6.75
N LEU A 245 22.71 2.95 5.93
CA LEU A 245 21.62 2.16 5.36
C LEU A 245 21.19 1.08 6.33
N THR A 246 19.99 1.15 6.90
CA THR A 246 19.47 0.09 7.76
C THR A 246 18.88 -1.09 6.98
N SER A 247 18.42 -0.87 5.74
CA SER A 247 17.92 -1.95 4.88
C SER A 247 19.06 -2.74 4.25
N ASP A 248 19.02 -4.07 4.43
CA ASP A 248 19.98 -4.98 3.80
C ASP A 248 19.78 -5.06 2.28
N ALA A 249 18.54 -4.90 1.79
CA ALA A 249 18.25 -4.86 0.36
C ALA A 249 18.88 -3.63 -0.31
N GLU A 250 18.76 -2.46 0.32
CA GLU A 250 19.37 -1.22 -0.20
C GLU A 250 20.90 -1.27 -0.10
N LEU A 251 21.45 -1.85 0.97
CA LEU A 251 22.89 -2.09 1.08
C LEU A 251 23.39 -3.01 -0.05
N TYR A 252 22.69 -4.13 -0.28
CA TYR A 252 23.03 -5.05 -1.36
C TYR A 252 22.98 -4.36 -2.72
N MET A 253 21.92 -3.60 -3.01
CA MET A 253 21.79 -2.84 -4.25
C MET A 253 22.98 -1.89 -4.46
N TRP A 254 23.35 -1.13 -3.43
CA TRP A 254 24.49 -0.23 -3.50
C TRP A 254 25.79 -0.99 -3.78
N VAL A 255 26.06 -2.07 -3.03
CA VAL A 255 27.27 -2.88 -3.16
C VAL A 255 27.35 -3.55 -4.54
N ALA A 256 26.25 -4.14 -5.02
CA ALA A 256 26.17 -4.80 -6.32
C ALA A 256 26.41 -3.85 -7.49
N CYS A 257 25.81 -2.65 -7.46
CA CYS A 257 26.02 -1.61 -8.47
C CYS A 257 27.46 -1.06 -8.43
N GLU A 258 28.02 -0.86 -7.24
CA GLU A 258 29.35 -0.31 -7.10
C GLU A 258 30.44 -1.32 -7.49
N ARG A 259 30.22 -2.63 -7.28
CA ARG A 259 31.08 -3.70 -7.83
C ARG A 259 31.20 -3.58 -9.35
N TYR A 260 30.08 -3.37 -10.04
CA TYR A 260 30.09 -3.19 -11.49
C TYR A 260 30.88 -1.94 -11.91
N ARG A 261 30.74 -0.83 -11.19
CA ARG A 261 31.48 0.41 -11.46
C ARG A 261 32.99 0.26 -11.27
N LEU A 262 33.41 -0.35 -10.16
CA LEU A 262 34.82 -0.39 -9.76
C LEU A 262 35.57 -1.57 -10.38
N VAL A 263 35.00 -2.77 -10.28
CA VAL A 263 35.73 -4.02 -10.54
C VAL A 263 35.40 -4.59 -11.92
N ARG A 264 34.22 -4.25 -12.48
CA ARG A 264 33.70 -4.76 -13.77
C ARG A 264 33.71 -6.29 -13.89
N ARG A 265 33.75 -7.00 -12.76
CA ARG A 265 33.76 -8.47 -12.65
C ARG A 265 32.73 -8.91 -11.62
N HIS A 266 32.24 -10.13 -11.79
CA HIS A 266 31.24 -10.76 -10.91
C HIS A 266 31.86 -11.54 -9.74
N ILE A 267 32.93 -11.02 -9.14
CA ILE A 267 33.66 -11.69 -8.05
C ILE A 267 33.51 -10.88 -6.77
N TRP A 268 33.25 -11.55 -5.66
CA TRP A 268 33.27 -10.99 -4.31
C TRP A 268 34.49 -11.51 -3.56
N ASP A 269 35.50 -10.66 -3.38
CA ASP A 269 36.68 -10.97 -2.57
C ASP A 269 37.03 -9.81 -1.63
N GLU A 270 37.95 -10.04 -0.71
CA GLU A 270 38.35 -9.06 0.31
C GLU A 270 38.86 -7.74 -0.30
N LYS A 271 39.57 -7.81 -1.43
CA LYS A 271 40.10 -6.62 -2.12
C LYS A 271 38.97 -5.76 -2.69
N VAL A 272 37.94 -6.39 -3.25
CA VAL A 272 36.74 -5.69 -3.74
C VAL A 272 36.04 -4.96 -2.59
N PHE A 273 35.88 -5.60 -1.42
CA PHE A 273 35.25 -4.97 -0.26
C PHE A 273 36.07 -3.80 0.31
N ASP A 274 37.40 -3.92 0.32
CA ASP A 274 38.29 -2.82 0.73
C ASP A 274 38.15 -1.59 -0.19
N GLU A 275 38.07 -1.82 -1.51
CA GLU A 275 37.89 -0.76 -2.49
C GLU A 275 36.52 -0.06 -2.33
N LEU A 276 35.46 -0.85 -2.13
CA LEU A 276 34.10 -0.36 -1.87
C LEU A 276 34.03 0.49 -0.60
N ARG A 277 34.66 0.05 0.49
CA ARG A 277 34.73 0.80 1.75
C ARG A 277 35.40 2.15 1.53
N ASN A 278 36.56 2.18 0.87
CA ASN A 278 37.28 3.41 0.59
C ASN A 278 36.47 4.37 -0.29
N HIS A 279 35.74 3.86 -1.28
CA HIS A 279 34.88 4.69 -2.12
C HIS A 279 33.68 5.25 -1.35
N SER A 280 33.06 4.44 -0.47
CA SER A 280 31.94 4.88 0.37
C SER A 280 32.30 6.07 1.26
N LEU A 281 33.53 6.09 1.80
CA LEU A 281 34.05 7.17 2.63
C LEU A 281 34.28 8.47 1.84
N ARG A 282 34.69 8.36 0.56
CA ARG A 282 34.93 9.52 -0.30
C ARG A 282 33.64 10.23 -0.69
N ARG A 283 32.55 9.49 -0.91
CA ARG A 283 31.23 10.04 -1.26
C ARG A 283 30.48 10.72 -0.10
N ARG A 284 30.93 10.51 1.15
CA ARG A 284 30.40 11.21 2.34
C ARG A 284 31.00 12.60 2.55
N ARG A 285 32.06 12.98 1.83
CA ARG A 285 32.67 14.32 1.84
C ARG A 285 32.14 15.16 0.69
#